data_AF-A0A7X1CJ73-F1
#
_entry.id   AF-A0A7X1CJ73-F1
#
_cell.length_a   1.000
_cell.length_b   1.000
_cell.length_c   1.000
_cell.angle_alpha   90.00
_cell.angle_beta   90.00
_cell.angle_gamma   90.00
#
_symmetry.space_group_name_H-M   'P 1'
#
loop_
_entity.id
_entity.type
_entity.pdbx_description
1 polymer ?
#
loop_
_entity_poly.entity_id
_entity_poly.type
_entity_poly.pdbx_seq_one_letter_code
_entity_poly.pdbx_strand_id
1 'polypeptide(L)'
;MINGLKLIYGELVKKEQPVTVALCNSKNRVEWIPLLSCGQEDKNLGIVDSGFLGIKISSCLIILDSQSSYLYVLKLLEITMDQIESELKNLSSKYGLAERDYLEFPFVEIIRFAFRNEQNDYWLNLAFRWLDSLENRFQKELVVELFNLENNKNISQKMRHMAKKRRINNSMRSKEIL
;
A
#
# COMPACT_ATOMS: atom_id res chain seq x y z
N MET A 1 -12.64 0.07 17.06
CA MET A 1 -12.36 1.06 16.01
C MET A 1 -13.09 0.60 14.76
N ILE A 2 -14.00 1.40 14.21
CA ILE A 2 -14.61 1.09 12.91
C ILE A 2 -13.53 1.34 11.87
N ASN A 3 -13.21 0.32 11.09
CA ASN A 3 -12.26 0.40 9.98
C ASN A 3 -12.79 1.41 8.94
N GLY A 4 -12.03 2.45 8.60
CA GLY A 4 -12.47 3.52 7.70
C GLY A 4 -12.92 2.97 6.34
N LEU A 5 -12.21 1.96 5.83
CA LEU A 5 -12.58 1.25 4.61
C LEU A 5 -13.96 0.56 4.69
N LYS A 6 -14.41 0.11 5.87
CA LYS A 6 -15.73 -0.49 6.03
C LYS A 6 -16.86 0.54 5.87
N LEU A 7 -16.63 1.77 6.33
CA LEU A 7 -17.58 2.86 6.12
C LEU A 7 -17.65 3.24 4.64
N ILE A 8 -16.48 3.35 3.99
CA ILE A 8 -16.41 3.59 2.54
C ILE A 8 -17.16 2.52 1.77
N TYR A 9 -16.95 1.25 2.10
CA TYR A 9 -17.66 0.14 1.46
C TYR A 9 -19.18 0.32 1.56
N GLY A 10 -19.70 0.65 2.74
CA GLY A 10 -21.13 0.89 2.96
C GLY A 10 -21.70 2.05 2.12
N GLU A 11 -20.92 3.10 1.88
CA GLU A 11 -21.31 4.20 0.99
C GLU A 11 -21.20 3.82 -0.50
N LEU A 12 -20.19 3.04 -0.88
CA LEU A 12 -19.99 2.59 -2.26
C LEU A 12 -21.11 1.65 -2.73
N VAL A 13 -21.57 0.73 -1.88
CA VAL A 13 -22.66 -0.21 -2.23
C VAL A 13 -23.98 0.51 -2.56
N LYS A 14 -24.17 1.75 -2.08
CA LYS A 14 -25.35 2.56 -2.45
C LYS A 14 -25.28 3.07 -3.90
N LYS A 15 -24.10 3.09 -4.51
CA LYS A 15 -23.81 3.72 -5.81
C LYS A 15 -23.33 2.74 -6.87
N GLU A 16 -22.66 1.67 -6.47
CA GLU A 16 -22.09 0.64 -7.33
C GLU A 16 -22.50 -0.73 -6.81
N GLN A 17 -22.78 -1.66 -7.73
CA GLN A 17 -23.14 -3.02 -7.34
C GLN A 17 -21.86 -3.82 -7.04
N PRO A 18 -21.70 -4.37 -5.81
CA PRO A 18 -20.54 -5.18 -5.51
C PRO A 18 -20.54 -6.48 -6.33
N VAL A 19 -19.33 -6.94 -6.65
CA VAL A 19 -19.12 -8.21 -7.36
C VAL A 19 -18.76 -9.28 -6.35
N THR A 20 -19.44 -10.44 -6.41
CA THR A 20 -19.10 -11.59 -5.57
C THR A 20 -17.94 -12.38 -6.18
N VAL A 21 -16.77 -12.34 -5.55
CA VAL A 21 -15.54 -12.97 -6.03
C VAL A 21 -15.09 -14.08 -5.06
N ALA A 22 -14.53 -15.17 -5.58
CA ALA A 22 -13.95 -16.23 -4.76
C ALA A 22 -12.58 -15.81 -4.21
N LEU A 23 -12.29 -16.15 -2.96
CA LEU A 23 -10.97 -15.94 -2.37
C LEU A 23 -9.96 -16.94 -2.95
N CYS A 24 -8.74 -16.50 -3.25
CA CYS A 24 -7.68 -17.40 -3.67
C CYS A 24 -7.37 -18.39 -2.52
N ASN A 25 -7.25 -19.67 -2.83
CA ASN A 25 -7.00 -20.76 -1.87
C ASN A 25 -8.13 -21.02 -0.86
N SER A 26 -9.35 -20.52 -1.09
CA SER A 26 -10.50 -20.80 -0.25
C SER A 26 -11.75 -21.06 -1.08
N LYS A 27 -12.71 -21.79 -0.52
CA LYS A 27 -14.06 -21.94 -1.10
C LYS A 27 -14.96 -20.73 -0.78
N ASN A 28 -14.50 -19.84 0.10
CA ASN A 28 -15.25 -18.67 0.52
C ASN A 28 -15.34 -17.66 -0.62
N ARG A 29 -16.46 -16.95 -0.65
CA ARG A 29 -16.69 -15.83 -1.55
C ARG A 29 -16.97 -14.59 -0.71
N VAL A 30 -16.57 -13.44 -1.24
CA VAL A 30 -16.75 -12.14 -0.59
C VAL A 30 -17.31 -11.15 -1.60
N GLU A 31 -18.00 -10.13 -1.10
CA GLU A 31 -18.38 -9.00 -1.92
C GLU A 31 -17.22 -8.02 -2.05
N TRP A 32 -16.97 -7.55 -3.27
CA TRP A 32 -15.82 -6.73 -3.60
C TRP A 32 -16.19 -5.64 -4.60
N ILE A 33 -15.67 -4.43 -4.37
CA ILE A 33 -15.84 -3.29 -5.28
C ILE A 33 -14.47 -2.86 -5.80
N PRO A 34 -14.22 -2.93 -7.14
CA PRO A 34 -12.98 -2.45 -7.72
C PRO A 34 -12.83 -0.94 -7.51
N LEU A 35 -11.61 -0.52 -7.17
CA LEU A 35 -11.24 0.88 -7.03
C LEU A 35 -10.24 1.30 -8.10
N LEU A 36 -9.11 0.59 -8.21
CA LEU A 36 -7.96 1.04 -8.99
C LEU A 36 -7.39 -0.09 -9.84
N SER A 37 -7.05 0.22 -11.09
CA SER A 37 -6.28 -0.69 -11.96
C SER A 37 -4.79 -0.60 -11.61
N CYS A 38 -4.14 -1.74 -11.40
CA CYS A 38 -2.73 -1.81 -11.00
C CYS A 38 -1.76 -1.86 -12.20
N GLY A 39 -2.10 -1.20 -13.31
CA GLY A 39 -1.24 -1.09 -14.50
C GLY A 39 -1.00 -2.40 -15.27
N GLN A 40 -1.68 -3.49 -14.89
CA GLN A 40 -1.67 -4.76 -15.62
C GLN A 40 -3.13 -5.15 -15.96
N GLU A 41 -3.33 -5.70 -17.15
CA GLU A 41 -4.62 -6.32 -17.50
C GLU A 41 -5.00 -7.35 -16.42
N ASP A 42 -6.25 -7.29 -15.96
CA ASP A 42 -6.86 -8.15 -14.94
C ASP A 42 -6.36 -8.04 -13.49
N LYS A 43 -5.56 -7.00 -13.16
CA LYS A 43 -5.22 -6.71 -11.75
C LYS A 43 -5.86 -5.42 -11.27
N ASN A 44 -6.87 -5.57 -10.43
CA ASN A 44 -7.60 -4.47 -9.84
C ASN A 44 -7.53 -4.57 -8.32
N LEU A 45 -7.17 -3.46 -7.68
CA LEU A 45 -7.30 -3.27 -6.25
C LEU A 45 -8.72 -2.77 -5.96
N GLY A 46 -9.31 -3.21 -4.86
CA GLY A 46 -10.63 -2.76 -4.42
C GLY A 46 -10.88 -3.02 -2.94
N ILE A 47 -12.07 -2.69 -2.46
CA ILE A 47 -12.47 -2.90 -1.06
C ILE A 47 -13.40 -4.12 -0.96
N VAL A 48 -13.16 -4.93 0.06
CA VAL A 48 -13.96 -6.09 0.45
C VAL A 48 -14.98 -5.68 1.51
N ASP A 49 -16.14 -6.34 1.56
CA ASP A 49 -17.21 -6.13 2.55
C ASP A 49 -16.76 -6.07 4.03
N SER A 50 -15.69 -6.81 4.35
CA SER A 50 -15.03 -6.86 5.64
C SER A 50 -14.26 -5.58 6.00
N GLY A 51 -14.10 -4.65 5.06
CA GLY A 51 -13.32 -3.43 5.22
C GLY A 51 -11.82 -3.62 4.97
N PHE A 52 -11.41 -4.68 4.30
CA PHE A 52 -10.02 -4.85 3.87
C PHE A 52 -9.87 -4.47 2.40
N LEU A 53 -8.66 -4.08 2.00
CA LEU A 53 -8.32 -4.05 0.59
C LEU A 53 -8.12 -5.47 0.07
N GLY A 54 -8.53 -5.69 -1.17
CA GLY A 54 -8.30 -6.93 -1.89
C GLY A 54 -7.81 -6.64 -3.30
N ILE A 55 -6.85 -7.44 -3.77
CA ILE A 55 -6.42 -7.42 -5.16
C ILE A 55 -7.01 -8.62 -5.90
N LYS A 56 -7.71 -8.35 -7.00
CA LYS A 56 -8.17 -9.38 -7.92
C LYS A 56 -7.02 -9.80 -8.82
N ILE A 57 -6.75 -11.09 -8.88
CA ILE A 57 -5.76 -11.70 -9.78
C ILE A 57 -6.50 -12.75 -10.59
N SER A 58 -6.68 -12.47 -11.88
CA SER A 58 -7.45 -13.32 -12.79
C SER A 58 -8.89 -13.53 -12.26
N SER A 59 -9.23 -14.72 -11.76
CA SER A 59 -10.58 -15.09 -11.32
C SER A 59 -10.77 -15.13 -9.80
N CYS A 60 -9.72 -14.90 -9.00
CA CYS A 60 -9.81 -14.94 -7.55
C CYS A 60 -9.30 -13.65 -6.89
N LEU A 61 -9.65 -13.46 -5.63
CA LEU A 61 -9.32 -12.29 -4.83
C LEU A 61 -8.35 -12.66 -3.71
N ILE A 62 -7.33 -11.85 -3.50
CA ILE A 62 -6.42 -11.93 -2.36
C ILE A 62 -6.70 -10.75 -1.44
N ILE A 63 -7.03 -11.03 -0.18
CA ILE A 63 -7.20 -10.00 0.84
C ILE A 63 -5.80 -9.55 1.32
N LEU A 64 -5.62 -8.24 1.48
CA LEU A 64 -4.39 -7.63 1.97
C LEU A 64 -4.38 -7.53 3.50
N ASP A 65 -4.40 -8.68 4.17
CA ASP A 65 -4.51 -8.78 5.64
C ASP A 65 -3.26 -9.35 6.31
N SER A 66 -2.26 -9.76 5.52
CA SER A 66 -1.06 -10.45 5.98
C SER A 66 0.18 -9.96 5.26
N GLN A 67 1.35 -10.06 5.89
CA GLN A 67 2.59 -9.55 5.28
C GLN A 67 2.87 -10.18 3.90
N SER A 68 2.62 -11.48 3.72
CA SER A 68 2.82 -12.18 2.44
C SER A 68 1.88 -11.70 1.33
N SER A 69 0.70 -11.18 1.67
CA SER A 69 -0.28 -10.71 0.68
C SER A 69 0.21 -9.47 -0.09
N TYR A 70 1.11 -8.69 0.50
CA TYR A 70 1.65 -7.48 -0.13
C TYR A 70 2.59 -7.76 -1.31
N LEU A 71 3.07 -9.00 -1.46
CA LEU A 71 3.81 -9.43 -2.65
C LEU A 71 3.01 -9.15 -3.94
N TYR A 72 1.69 -9.36 -3.89
CA TYR A 72 0.82 -9.25 -5.05
C TYR A 72 0.58 -7.80 -5.50
N VAL A 73 0.83 -6.84 -4.61
CA VAL A 73 0.72 -5.40 -4.88
C VAL A 73 2.08 -4.70 -4.97
N LEU A 74 3.19 -5.44 -4.90
CA LEU A 74 4.53 -4.86 -4.97
C LEU A 74 4.76 -4.06 -6.26
N LYS A 75 4.15 -4.48 -7.38
CA LYS A 75 4.19 -3.77 -8.65
C LYS A 75 3.56 -2.37 -8.62
N LEU A 76 2.72 -2.06 -7.62
CA LEU A 76 2.23 -0.70 -7.46
C LEU A 76 3.36 0.31 -7.27
N LEU A 77 4.50 -0.11 -6.72
CA LEU A 77 5.71 0.72 -6.59
C LEU A 77 6.22 1.30 -7.94
N GLU A 78 5.81 0.72 -9.07
CA GLU A 78 6.17 1.20 -10.41
C GLU A 78 5.36 2.47 -10.82
N ILE A 79 4.25 2.73 -10.13
CA ILE A 79 3.39 3.91 -10.30
C ILE A 79 3.78 4.94 -9.21
N THR A 80 3.65 6.25 -9.48
CA THR A 80 3.93 7.26 -8.43
C THR A 80 2.81 7.32 -7.40
N MET A 81 3.13 7.74 -6.16
CA MET A 81 2.12 7.98 -5.14
C MET A 81 1.09 9.01 -5.59
N ASP A 82 1.52 10.13 -6.18
CA ASP A 82 0.64 11.17 -6.69
C ASP A 82 -0.38 10.65 -7.70
N GLN A 83 0.02 9.70 -8.55
CA GLN A 83 -0.90 9.04 -9.49
C GLN A 83 -1.95 8.22 -8.75
N ILE A 84 -1.54 7.41 -7.77
CA ILE A 84 -2.47 6.63 -6.94
C ILE A 84 -3.41 7.56 -6.19
N GLU A 85 -2.89 8.61 -5.55
CA GLU A 85 -3.70 9.59 -4.83
C GLU A 85 -4.70 10.31 -5.73
N SER A 86 -4.29 10.69 -6.94
CA SER A 86 -5.16 11.30 -7.94
C SER A 86 -6.32 10.37 -8.31
N GLU A 87 -6.03 9.09 -8.57
CA GLU A 87 -7.07 8.08 -8.84
C GLU A 87 -8.02 7.92 -7.65
N LEU A 88 -7.48 7.82 -6.43
CA LEU A 88 -8.30 7.73 -5.22
C LEU A 88 -9.19 8.97 -5.04
N LYS A 89 -8.67 10.17 -5.28
CA LYS A 89 -9.42 11.44 -5.25
C LYS A 89 -10.51 11.51 -6.32
N ASN A 90 -10.24 11.00 -7.52
CA ASN A 90 -11.22 10.92 -8.58
C ASN A 90 -12.37 9.99 -8.20
N LEU A 91 -12.05 8.84 -7.57
CA LEU A 91 -13.07 7.95 -7.02
C LEU A 91 -13.86 8.63 -5.90
N SER A 92 -13.20 9.40 -5.02
CA SER A 92 -13.89 10.17 -3.97
C SER A 92 -14.91 11.10 -4.56
N SER A 93 -14.50 11.86 -5.57
CA SER A 93 -15.33 12.84 -6.25
C SER A 93 -16.49 12.17 -6.97
N LYS A 94 -16.23 11.06 -7.67
CA LYS A 94 -17.26 10.26 -8.37
C LYS A 94 -18.33 9.75 -7.41
N TYR A 95 -17.91 9.27 -6.23
CA TYR A 95 -18.80 8.65 -5.26
C TYR A 95 -19.16 9.55 -4.07
N GLY A 96 -18.84 10.85 -4.11
CA GLY A 96 -19.13 11.79 -3.02
C GLY A 96 -18.61 11.36 -1.65
N LEU A 97 -17.44 10.71 -1.62
CA LEU A 97 -16.76 10.28 -0.40
C LEU A 97 -15.85 11.40 0.12
N ALA A 98 -15.61 11.48 1.43
CA ALA A 98 -14.74 12.51 1.97
C ALA A 98 -13.27 12.18 1.63
N GLU A 99 -12.46 13.20 1.31
CA GLU A 99 -11.04 12.99 0.96
C GLU A 99 -10.25 12.23 2.05
N ARG A 100 -10.65 12.41 3.33
CA ARG A 100 -10.05 11.74 4.47
C ARG A 100 -10.27 10.22 4.50
N ASP A 101 -11.22 9.71 3.72
CA ASP A 101 -11.61 8.31 3.81
C ASP A 101 -10.58 7.40 3.12
N TYR A 102 -9.75 7.92 2.21
CA TYR A 102 -8.71 7.17 1.48
C TYR A 102 -7.35 7.13 2.19
N LEU A 103 -7.24 7.76 3.36
CA LEU A 103 -6.01 7.83 4.18
C LEU A 103 -5.52 6.46 4.67
N GLU A 104 -6.30 5.39 4.49
CA GLU A 104 -5.95 4.02 4.89
C GLU A 104 -5.32 3.20 3.76
N PHE A 105 -4.92 3.81 2.64
CA PHE A 105 -4.16 3.09 1.63
C PHE A 105 -2.81 2.61 2.21
N PRO A 106 -2.44 1.33 2.02
CA PRO A 106 -1.36 0.68 2.76
C PRO A 106 0.03 1.00 2.18
N PHE A 107 0.32 2.28 1.95
CA PHE A 107 1.59 2.74 1.40
C PHE A 107 2.77 2.28 2.27
N VAL A 108 2.64 2.44 3.58
CA VAL A 108 3.66 2.05 4.56
C VAL A 108 3.90 0.55 4.51
N GLU A 109 2.85 -0.25 4.47
CA GLU A 109 2.93 -1.72 4.45
C GLU A 109 3.56 -2.25 3.17
N ILE A 110 3.28 -1.63 2.02
CA ILE A 110 3.91 -1.99 0.74
C ILE A 110 5.41 -1.69 0.79
N ILE A 111 5.82 -0.51 1.26
CA ILE A 111 7.24 -0.15 1.42
C ILE A 111 7.91 -1.08 2.44
N ARG A 112 7.26 -1.33 3.58
CA ARG A 112 7.72 -2.23 4.64
C ARG A 112 7.94 -3.63 4.08
N PHE A 113 7.02 -4.13 3.26
CA PHE A 113 7.16 -5.42 2.60
C PHE A 113 8.40 -5.46 1.71
N ALA A 114 8.59 -4.45 0.86
CA ALA A 114 9.75 -4.35 -0.02
C ALA A 114 11.06 -4.34 0.78
N PHE A 115 11.16 -3.50 1.82
CA PHE A 115 12.37 -3.41 2.65
C PHE A 115 12.70 -4.68 3.42
N ARG A 116 11.70 -5.46 3.82
CA ARG A 116 11.90 -6.69 4.60
C ARG A 116 12.21 -7.90 3.73
N ASN A 117 11.62 -7.98 2.54
CA ASN A 117 11.63 -9.23 1.77
C ASN A 117 12.43 -9.13 0.47
N GLU A 118 12.63 -7.94 -0.08
CA GLU A 118 13.33 -7.78 -1.35
C GLU A 118 14.83 -7.51 -1.13
N GLN A 119 15.65 -8.33 -1.79
CA GLN A 119 17.10 -8.11 -1.88
C GLN A 119 17.50 -7.47 -3.21
N ASN A 120 16.53 -7.28 -4.11
CA ASN A 120 16.74 -6.68 -5.42
C ASN A 120 16.73 -5.15 -5.33
N ASP A 121 17.83 -4.53 -5.76
CA ASP A 121 18.00 -3.08 -5.83
C ASP A 121 16.85 -2.38 -6.60
N TYR A 122 16.23 -3.03 -7.59
CA TYR A 122 15.09 -2.47 -8.33
C TYR A 122 13.92 -2.12 -7.39
N TRP A 123 13.41 -3.10 -6.65
CA TRP A 123 12.30 -2.92 -5.73
C TRP A 123 12.65 -1.96 -4.60
N LEU A 124 13.87 -2.07 -4.07
CA LEU A 124 14.35 -1.16 -3.02
C LEU A 124 14.41 0.29 -3.51
N ASN A 125 14.88 0.54 -4.74
CA ASN A 125 14.90 1.89 -5.32
C ASN A 125 13.49 2.47 -5.46
N LEU A 126 12.52 1.67 -5.93
CA LEU A 126 11.13 2.13 -6.03
C LEU A 126 10.52 2.41 -4.65
N ALA A 127 10.73 1.51 -3.69
CA ALA A 127 10.29 1.69 -2.31
C ALA A 127 10.91 2.94 -1.66
N PHE A 128 12.18 3.26 -1.95
CA PHE A 128 12.80 4.50 -1.49
C PHE A 128 12.17 5.76 -2.12
N ARG A 129 11.78 5.72 -3.40
CA ARG A 129 11.08 6.85 -4.04
C ARG A 129 9.74 7.11 -3.36
N TRP A 130 8.99 6.04 -3.12
CA TRP A 130 7.75 6.08 -2.38
C TRP A 130 7.94 6.61 -0.96
N LEU A 131 8.96 6.15 -0.23
CA LEU A 131 9.29 6.66 1.09
C LEU A 131 9.56 8.17 1.09
N ASP A 132 10.26 8.69 0.07
CA ASP A 132 10.57 10.11 -0.04
C ASP A 132 9.31 10.98 -0.25
N SER A 133 8.25 10.41 -0.84
CA SER A 133 6.94 11.06 -1.05
C SER A 133 6.02 11.02 0.17
N LEU A 134 6.27 10.13 1.14
CA LEU A 134 5.44 10.03 2.33
C LEU A 134 5.58 11.24 3.25
N GLU A 135 4.51 11.58 3.96
CA GLU A 135 4.60 12.51 5.09
C GLU A 135 5.56 11.99 6.18
N ASN A 136 6.24 12.91 6.86
CA ASN A 136 7.24 12.60 7.88
C ASN A 136 6.75 11.62 8.95
N ARG A 137 5.47 11.67 9.34
CA ARG A 137 4.90 10.76 10.36
C ARG A 137 4.99 9.30 9.91
N PHE A 138 4.65 9.00 8.66
CA PHE A 138 4.65 7.66 8.09
C PHE A 138 6.08 7.17 7.80
N GLN A 139 6.99 8.09 7.43
CA GLN A 139 8.41 7.74 7.27
C GLN A 139 9.04 7.22 8.59
N LYS A 140 8.60 7.74 9.75
CA LYS A 140 9.11 7.30 11.06
C LYS A 140 8.72 5.86 11.40
N GLU A 141 7.61 5.37 10.86
CA GLU A 141 7.16 3.99 11.06
C GLU A 141 8.07 2.95 10.39
N LEU A 142 8.99 3.39 9.53
CA LEU A 142 9.90 2.54 8.76
C LEU A 142 11.35 2.58 9.27
N VAL A 143 11.60 3.20 10.42
CA VAL A 143 12.97 3.36 10.97
C VAL A 143 13.64 2.02 11.25
N VAL A 144 12.88 1.02 11.72
CA VAL A 144 13.41 -0.33 11.99
C VAL A 144 13.83 -1.00 10.69
N GLU A 145 13.00 -0.91 9.66
CA GLU A 145 13.28 -1.45 8.33
C GLU A 145 14.51 -0.78 7.71
N LEU A 146 14.65 0.55 7.84
CA LEU A 146 15.83 1.27 7.37
C LEU A 146 17.10 0.84 8.12
N PHE A 147 17.02 0.60 9.43
CA PHE A 147 18.14 0.07 10.21
C PHE A 147 18.54 -1.33 9.75
N ASN A 148 17.56 -2.20 9.48
CA ASN A 148 17.81 -3.56 8.99
C ASN A 148 18.46 -3.54 7.60
N LEU A 149 17.95 -2.69 6.69
CA LEU A 149 18.54 -2.52 5.36
C LEU A 149 19.97 -1.97 5.42
N GLU A 150 20.25 -0.98 6.27
CA GLU A 150 21.60 -0.43 6.48
C GLU A 150 22.61 -1.53 6.82
N ASN A 151 22.21 -2.54 7.57
CA ASN A 151 23.08 -3.63 8.04
C ASN A 151 23.00 -4.90 7.18
N ASN A 152 22.18 -4.91 6.12
CA ASN A 152 22.00 -6.09 5.28
C ASN A 152 23.16 -6.24 4.27
N LYS A 153 23.94 -7.31 4.42
CA LYS A 153 25.08 -7.61 3.53
C LYS A 153 24.67 -8.12 2.15
N ASN A 154 23.42 -8.56 1.98
CA ASN A 154 22.91 -9.13 0.73
C ASN A 154 22.42 -8.08 -0.28
N ILE A 155 22.31 -6.81 0.12
CA ILE A 155 21.92 -5.72 -0.78
C ILE A 155 23.14 -4.88 -1.19
N SER A 156 23.02 -4.01 -2.19
CA SER A 156 24.16 -3.20 -2.62
C SER A 156 24.59 -2.17 -1.57
N GLN A 157 25.86 -1.76 -1.63
CA GLN A 157 26.39 -0.68 -0.79
C GLN A 157 25.61 0.63 -0.98
N LYS A 158 25.13 0.89 -2.21
CA LYS A 158 24.29 2.04 -2.53
C LYS A 158 23.00 2.00 -1.71
N MET A 159 22.30 0.86 -1.67
CA MET A 159 21.05 0.71 -0.92
C MET A 159 21.28 0.87 0.60
N ARG A 160 22.35 0.26 1.14
CA ARG A 160 22.72 0.46 2.56
C ARG A 160 22.97 1.92 2.89
N HIS A 161 23.70 2.64 2.03
CA HIS A 161 23.99 4.06 2.26
C HIS A 161 22.73 4.92 2.17
N MET A 162 21.84 4.63 1.23
CA MET A 162 20.53 5.27 1.12
C MET A 162 19.67 5.05 2.37
N ALA A 163 19.65 3.83 2.92
CA ALA A 163 18.94 3.50 4.14
C ALA A 163 19.48 4.30 5.34
N LYS A 164 20.82 4.32 5.51
CA LYS A 164 21.50 5.10 6.55
C LYS A 164 21.13 6.59 6.49
N LYS A 165 21.21 7.20 5.30
CA LYS A 165 20.90 8.62 5.10
C LYS A 165 19.48 8.95 5.56
N ARG A 166 18.50 8.16 5.12
CA ARG A 166 17.08 8.38 5.46
C ARG A 166 16.78 8.12 6.92
N ARG A 167 17.40 7.10 7.53
CA ARG A 167 17.29 6.83 8.97
C ARG A 167 17.80 8.02 9.81
N ILE A 168 18.95 8.59 9.45
CA ILE A 168 19.52 9.76 10.13
C ILE A 168 18.58 10.97 9.99
N ASN A 169 18.06 11.24 8.78
CA ASN A 169 17.12 12.33 8.56
C ASN A 169 15.86 12.20 9.42
N ASN A 170 15.31 10.98 9.56
CA ASN A 170 14.14 10.72 10.41
C ASN A 170 14.44 10.93 11.91
N SER A 171 15.69 10.66 12.33
CA SER A 171 16.16 10.91 13.70
C SER A 171 16.35 12.41 13.99
N MET A 172 16.91 13.17 13.05
CA MET A 172 17.14 14.62 13.19
C MET A 172 15.82 15.42 13.21
N ARG A 173 14.89 15.13 12.30
CA ARG A 173 13.57 15.79 12.26
C ARG A 173 12.69 15.54 13.49
N SER A 174 13.02 14.53 14.30
CA SER A 174 12.32 14.27 15.56
C SER A 174 12.79 15.15 16.71
N LYS A 175 13.95 15.83 16.56
CA LYS A 175 14.50 16.76 17.56
C LYS A 175 14.04 18.20 17.36
N GLU A 176 13.47 18.55 16.21
CA GLU A 176 13.00 19.90 15.88
C GLU A 176 11.52 20.15 16.24
N ILE A 177 10.80 19.14 16.75
CA ILE A 177 9.38 19.20 17.12
C ILE A 177 9.18 19.21 18.65
N LEU A 178 10.27 19.33 19.42
CA LEU A 178 10.28 19.51 20.88
C LEU A 178 10.81 20.90 21.21
#